data_AF-A9F316-F1
#
_entry.id   AF-A9F316-F1
#
_cell.length_a   1.000
_cell.length_b   1.000
_cell.length_c   1.000
_cell.angle_alpha   90.00
_cell.angle_beta   90.00
_cell.angle_gamma   90.00
#
_symmetry.space_group_name_H-M   'P 1'
#
loop_
_entity.id
_entity.type
_entity.pdbx_description
1 polymer ?
#
loop_
_entity_poly.entity_id
_entity_poly.type
_entity_poly.pdbx_seq_one_letter_code
_entity_poly.pdbx_strand_id
1 'polypeptide(L)'
;MRRSITGYHQDDANDWVAELSCGHGQHVRHKPPFFSRPWVVTSEGRTSMLGTELDCVRCDRLEMPDGLVAYKRTAEFDEVTIPSGLRKNHSTKPGVWGVIQVISGRLRYRIDGLGGRELSLDPESPGIVVPEVLHHVDPDGPVRFFVEFRRKGG
;
A
#
# COMPACT_ATOMS: atom_id res chain seq x y z
N MET A 1 -9.90 3.65 -0.75
CA MET A 1 -9.91 3.56 0.73
C MET A 1 -9.29 4.82 1.31
N ARG A 2 -9.62 5.19 2.55
CA ARG A 2 -9.17 6.46 3.15
C ARG A 2 -7.78 6.37 3.77
N ARG A 3 -6.98 7.44 3.57
CA ARG A 3 -5.63 7.61 4.11
C ARG A 3 -5.43 9.04 4.56
N SER A 4 -4.80 9.23 5.72
CA SER A 4 -4.54 10.56 6.27
C SER A 4 -3.43 11.28 5.50
N ILE A 5 -3.56 12.59 5.37
CA ILE A 5 -2.52 13.45 4.83
C ILE A 5 -1.40 13.58 5.87
N THR A 6 -0.17 13.27 5.48
CA THR A 6 1.03 13.35 6.33
C THR A 6 1.97 14.49 5.93
N GLY A 7 1.79 15.06 4.73
CA GLY A 7 2.62 16.14 4.24
C GLY A 7 2.16 16.64 2.88
N TYR A 8 2.95 17.56 2.31
CA TYR A 8 2.72 18.10 0.98
C TYR A 8 4.05 18.37 0.30
N HIS A 9 4.06 18.23 -1.03
CA HIS A 9 5.10 18.79 -1.88
C HIS A 9 4.45 19.39 -3.13
N GLN A 10 5.24 20.13 -3.91
CA GLN A 10 4.87 20.52 -5.26
C GLN A 10 5.60 19.60 -6.24
N ASP A 11 4.90 19.20 -7.30
CA ASP A 11 5.55 18.53 -8.43
C ASP A 11 6.27 19.55 -9.34
N ASP A 12 6.88 19.06 -10.42
CA ASP A 12 7.62 19.89 -11.38
C ASP A 12 6.74 20.95 -12.07
N ALA A 13 5.41 20.78 -12.05
CA ALA A 13 4.44 21.75 -12.57
C ALA A 13 3.96 22.76 -11.51
N ASN A 14 4.56 22.75 -10.32
CA ASN A 14 4.16 23.52 -9.14
C ASN A 14 2.75 23.18 -8.60
N ASP A 15 2.17 22.04 -8.99
CA ASP A 15 0.89 21.61 -8.46
C ASP A 15 1.07 20.95 -7.08
N TRP A 16 0.21 21.30 -6.13
CA TRP A 16 0.25 20.72 -4.79
C TRP A 16 -0.20 19.25 -4.80
N VAL A 17 0.66 18.40 -4.23
CA VAL A 17 0.43 16.98 -3.99
C VAL A 17 0.41 16.74 -2.49
N ALA A 18 -0.69 16.17 -1.98
CA ALA A 18 -0.78 15.68 -0.62
C ALA A 18 -0.07 14.32 -0.53
N GLU A 19 0.85 14.18 0.41
CA GLU A 19 1.44 12.90 0.78
C GLU A 19 0.50 12.19 1.74
N LEU A 20 0.15 10.94 1.43
CA LEU A 20 -0.75 10.14 2.25
C LEU A 20 0.04 9.19 3.15
N SER A 21 -0.58 8.73 4.24
CA SER A 21 0.02 7.78 5.18
C SER A 21 0.42 6.43 4.57
N CYS A 22 -0.18 6.08 3.43
CA CYS A 22 0.22 4.92 2.63
C CYS A 22 1.44 5.17 1.74
N GLY A 23 1.97 6.40 1.68
CA GLY A 23 3.10 6.78 0.83
C GLY A 23 2.72 7.26 -0.58
N HIS A 24 1.47 7.11 -1.00
CA HIS A 24 1.01 7.67 -2.27
C HIS A 24 0.88 9.20 -2.21
N GLY A 25 1.16 9.85 -3.33
CA GLY A 25 0.82 11.26 -3.56
C GLY A 25 -0.57 11.40 -4.20
N GLN A 26 -1.32 12.45 -3.82
CA GLN A 26 -2.58 12.81 -4.44
C GLN A 26 -2.63 14.31 -4.74
N HIS A 27 -2.85 14.68 -6.00
CA HIS A 27 -3.00 16.08 -6.39
C HIS A 27 -4.22 16.73 -5.70
N VAL A 28 -3.98 17.86 -5.05
CA VAL A 28 -4.97 18.61 -4.26
C VAL A 28 -5.23 20.01 -4.81
N ARG A 29 -5.33 20.12 -6.14
CA ARG A 29 -5.52 21.38 -6.86
C ARG A 29 -6.79 22.14 -6.46
N HIS A 30 -6.69 23.47 -6.40
CA HIS A 30 -7.83 24.39 -6.35
C HIS A 30 -7.96 25.10 -7.71
N LYS A 31 -8.90 24.63 -8.55
CA LYS A 31 -9.20 25.19 -9.88
C LYS A 31 -10.73 25.31 -10.03
N PRO A 32 -11.38 26.29 -9.39
CA PRO A 32 -12.81 26.54 -9.57
C PRO A 32 -13.17 26.81 -11.05
N PRO A 33 -14.35 26.38 -11.52
CA PRO A 33 -15.40 25.66 -10.78
C PRO A 33 -15.15 24.15 -10.64
N PHE A 34 -14.12 23.61 -11.29
CA PHE A 34 -13.91 22.16 -11.41
C PHE A 34 -13.41 21.51 -10.11
N PHE A 35 -12.56 22.19 -9.35
CA PHE A 35 -12.01 21.68 -8.09
C PHE A 35 -11.94 22.76 -7.02
N SER A 36 -12.79 22.68 -5.99
CA SER A 36 -12.80 23.64 -4.88
C SER A 36 -12.11 23.09 -3.64
N ARG A 37 -10.81 23.39 -3.51
CA ARG A 37 -10.00 23.12 -2.30
C ARG A 37 -9.29 24.38 -1.79
N PRO A 38 -10.03 25.42 -1.32
CA PRO A 38 -9.43 26.72 -0.98
C PRO A 38 -8.33 26.62 0.09
N TRP A 39 -8.41 25.62 0.97
CA TRP A 39 -7.40 25.32 1.97
C TRP A 39 -6.01 25.01 1.39
N VAL A 40 -5.89 24.58 0.13
CA VAL A 40 -4.58 24.25 -0.45
C VAL A 40 -3.74 25.49 -0.76
N VAL A 41 -4.38 26.65 -0.91
CA VAL A 41 -3.76 27.87 -1.43
C VAL A 41 -2.71 28.41 -0.45
N THR A 42 -3.03 28.43 0.84
CA THR A 42 -2.13 28.93 1.89
C THR A 42 -1.41 27.80 2.61
N SER A 43 -0.21 28.08 3.13
CA SER A 43 0.52 27.14 4.00
C SER A 43 -0.29 26.77 5.24
N GLU A 44 -0.92 27.75 5.87
CA GLU A 44 -1.78 27.57 7.05
C GLU A 44 -2.96 26.64 6.76
N GLY A 45 -3.62 26.80 5.62
CA GLY A 45 -4.72 25.94 5.19
C GLY A 45 -4.26 24.51 4.87
N ARG A 46 -3.06 24.32 4.31
CA ARG A 46 -2.48 22.97 4.13
C ARG A 46 -2.17 22.33 5.48
N THR A 47 -1.56 23.07 6.39
CA THR A 47 -1.23 22.60 7.75
C THR A 47 -2.49 22.19 8.52
N SER A 48 -3.58 22.96 8.43
CA SER A 48 -4.84 22.63 9.12
C SER A 48 -5.49 21.35 8.59
N MET A 49 -5.13 20.90 7.40
CA MET A 49 -5.64 19.69 6.77
C MET A 49 -4.76 18.45 7.02
N LEU A 50 -3.59 18.59 7.66
CA LEU A 50 -2.80 17.43 8.09
C LEU A 50 -3.64 16.50 8.98
N GLY A 51 -3.48 15.19 8.80
CA GLY A 51 -4.28 14.17 9.48
C GLY A 51 -5.67 13.95 8.87
N THR A 52 -6.19 14.87 8.05
CA THR A 52 -7.47 14.66 7.34
C THR A 52 -7.34 13.52 6.35
N GLU A 53 -8.39 12.72 6.21
CA GLU A 53 -8.41 11.58 5.31
C GLU A 53 -8.83 11.96 3.88
N LEU A 54 -8.09 11.44 2.90
CA LEU A 54 -8.45 11.45 1.49
C LEU A 54 -8.62 10.03 0.96
N ASP A 55 -9.46 9.87 -0.06
CA ASP A 55 -9.62 8.58 -0.73
C ASP A 55 -8.46 8.29 -1.68
N CYS A 56 -7.78 7.16 -1.44
CA CYS A 56 -6.64 6.68 -2.18
C CYS A 56 -7.03 5.49 -3.06
N VAL A 57 -7.39 5.77 -4.32
CA VAL A 57 -7.78 4.77 -5.33
C VAL A 57 -6.62 3.83 -5.68
N ARG A 58 -5.37 4.31 -5.61
CA ARG A 58 -4.16 3.48 -5.86
C ARG A 58 -4.05 2.34 -4.85
N CYS A 59 -4.39 2.58 -3.57
CA CYS A 59 -4.46 1.50 -2.58
C CYS A 59 -5.56 0.47 -2.91
N ASP A 60 -6.73 0.91 -3.38
CA ASP A 60 -7.80 -0.03 -3.76
C ASP A 60 -7.39 -0.92 -4.94
N ARG A 61 -6.54 -0.39 -5.83
CA ARG A 61 -5.98 -1.10 -6.99
C ARG A 61 -4.75 -1.93 -6.66
N LEU A 62 -4.29 -1.93 -5.41
CA LEU A 62 -3.06 -2.62 -4.97
C LEU A 62 -1.81 -2.11 -5.70
N GLU A 63 -1.81 -0.84 -6.09
CA GLU A 63 -0.65 -0.21 -6.71
C GLU A 63 0.38 0.16 -5.64
N MET A 64 1.65 -0.11 -5.92
CA MET A 64 2.74 0.28 -5.04
C MET A 64 3.05 1.78 -5.22
N PRO A 65 3.33 2.52 -4.14
CA PRO A 65 3.88 3.87 -4.24
C PRO A 65 5.30 3.85 -4.82
N ASP A 66 5.65 4.95 -5.48
CA ASP A 66 6.98 5.16 -6.02
C ASP A 66 8.00 5.44 -4.89
N GLY A 67 9.28 5.14 -5.13
CA GLY A 67 10.37 5.50 -4.22
C GLY A 67 10.42 4.70 -2.90
N LEU A 68 9.65 3.62 -2.75
CA LEU A 68 9.78 2.73 -1.59
C LEU A 68 11.01 1.83 -1.71
N VAL A 69 11.75 1.72 -0.61
CA VAL A 69 12.99 0.93 -0.54
C VAL A 69 12.75 -0.32 0.29
N ALA A 70 13.25 -1.47 -0.19
CA ALA A 70 13.26 -2.72 0.55
C ALA A 70 14.23 -2.64 1.73
N TYR A 71 13.77 -3.01 2.92
CA TYR A 71 14.59 -2.96 4.14
C TYR A 71 14.62 -4.28 4.91
N LYS A 72 13.71 -5.22 4.60
CA LYS A 72 13.64 -6.53 5.25
C LYS A 72 13.05 -7.55 4.29
N ARG A 73 13.53 -8.78 4.36
CA ARG A 73 12.99 -9.94 3.66
C ARG A 73 12.85 -11.11 4.65
N THR A 74 11.80 -11.92 4.52
CA THR A 74 11.67 -13.16 5.32
C THR A 74 12.58 -14.27 4.78
N ALA A 75 12.71 -15.37 5.52
CA ALA A 75 13.13 -16.63 4.90
C ALA A 75 12.13 -17.03 3.81
N GLU A 76 12.54 -17.96 2.96
CA GLU A 76 11.63 -18.63 2.03
C GLU A 76 10.75 -19.62 2.79
N PHE A 77 9.49 -19.68 2.42
CA PHE A 77 8.52 -20.63 2.92
C PHE A 77 8.07 -21.54 1.79
N ASP A 78 7.68 -22.75 2.15
CA ASP A 78 6.98 -23.71 1.31
C ASP A 78 5.61 -24.04 1.93
N GLU A 79 4.83 -24.92 1.29
CA GLU A 79 3.47 -25.25 1.72
C GLU A 79 3.37 -25.82 3.15
N VAL A 80 4.46 -26.38 3.69
CA VAL A 80 4.49 -26.95 5.05
C VAL A 80 5.13 -26.04 6.08
N THR A 81 6.02 -25.13 5.68
CA THR A 81 6.76 -24.22 6.57
C THR A 81 6.13 -22.85 6.74
N ILE A 82 5.01 -22.54 6.07
CA ILE A 82 4.28 -21.27 6.27
C ILE A 82 3.93 -21.08 7.76
N PRO A 83 4.44 -20.03 8.42
CA PRO A 83 4.11 -19.72 9.80
C PRO A 83 2.60 -19.52 9.96
N SER A 84 2.02 -20.04 11.04
CA SER A 84 0.58 -19.92 11.31
C SER A 84 0.08 -18.48 11.38
N GLY A 85 0.96 -17.52 11.70
CA GLY A 85 0.64 -16.09 11.68
C GLY A 85 0.34 -15.56 10.27
N LEU A 86 1.00 -16.09 9.22
CA LEU A 86 0.73 -15.67 7.84
C LEU A 86 -0.54 -16.32 7.26
N ARG A 87 -0.96 -17.45 7.84
CA ARG A 87 -2.21 -18.17 7.50
C ARG A 87 -3.45 -17.65 8.23
N LYS A 88 -3.30 -16.57 9.01
CA LYS A 88 -4.38 -15.91 9.74
C LYS A 88 -4.38 -14.43 9.40
N ASN A 89 -5.52 -13.78 9.61
CA ASN A 89 -5.65 -12.34 9.39
C ASN A 89 -4.61 -11.57 10.20
N HIS A 90 -3.81 -10.80 9.48
CA HIS A 90 -2.84 -9.87 10.01
C HIS A 90 -2.72 -8.67 9.06
N SER A 91 -1.98 -7.65 9.48
CA SER A 91 -1.67 -6.49 8.64
C SER A 91 -0.26 -6.00 8.91
N THR A 92 0.28 -5.27 7.95
CA THR A 92 1.51 -4.51 8.17
C THR A 92 1.20 -3.20 8.89
N LYS A 93 2.22 -2.63 9.54
CA LYS A 93 2.14 -1.34 10.22
C LYS A 93 1.87 -0.18 9.23
N PRO A 94 1.40 0.99 9.70
CA PRO A 94 1.29 2.19 8.87
C PRO A 94 2.57 2.46 8.08
N GLY A 95 2.42 2.79 6.79
CA GLY A 95 3.53 3.07 5.88
C GLY A 95 4.43 1.88 5.52
N VAL A 96 4.14 0.67 5.99
CA VAL A 96 4.91 -0.55 5.65
C VAL A 96 4.16 -1.36 4.60
N TRP A 97 4.77 -1.46 3.43
CA TRP A 97 4.28 -2.29 2.33
C TRP A 97 4.95 -3.64 2.33
N GLY A 98 4.25 -4.66 1.84
CA GLY A 98 4.83 -5.97 1.56
C GLY A 98 4.71 -6.32 0.08
N VAL A 99 5.66 -7.11 -0.41
CA VAL A 99 5.58 -7.80 -1.70
C VAL A 99 5.76 -9.29 -1.45
N ILE A 100 4.75 -10.07 -1.80
CA ILE A 100 4.78 -11.53 -1.75
C ILE A 100 5.35 -12.00 -3.09
N GLN A 101 6.58 -12.50 -3.05
CA GLN A 101 7.29 -13.00 -4.23
C GLN A 101 7.22 -14.52 -4.25
N VAL A 102 6.52 -15.07 -5.24
CA VAL A 102 6.49 -16.52 -5.47
C VAL A 102 7.68 -16.89 -6.35
N ILE A 103 8.47 -17.84 -5.89
CA ILE A 103 9.63 -18.40 -6.63
C ILE A 103 9.14 -19.53 -7.54
N SER A 104 8.23 -20.36 -7.06
CA SER A 104 7.64 -21.47 -7.81
C SER A 104 6.29 -21.88 -7.23
N GLY A 105 5.42 -22.46 -8.05
CA GLY A 105 4.12 -22.96 -7.61
C GLY A 105 3.08 -21.85 -7.50
N ARG A 106 2.08 -22.04 -6.63
CA ARG A 106 0.97 -21.09 -6.46
C ARG A 106 0.64 -20.81 -5.00
N LEU A 107 0.34 -19.55 -4.71
CA LEU A 107 -0.10 -19.10 -3.40
C LEU A 107 -1.45 -18.39 -3.53
N ARG A 108 -2.40 -18.73 -2.67
CA ARG A 108 -3.65 -17.99 -2.55
C ARG A 108 -3.44 -16.83 -1.58
N TYR A 109 -3.67 -15.61 -2.05
CA TYR A 109 -3.59 -14.39 -1.24
C TYR A 109 -4.99 -13.82 -1.03
N ARG A 110 -5.42 -13.76 0.22
CA ARG A 110 -6.74 -13.28 0.63
C ARG A 110 -6.59 -11.93 1.29
N ILE A 111 -7.31 -10.94 0.76
CA ILE A 111 -7.36 -9.57 1.25
C ILE A 111 -8.76 -9.39 1.83
N ASP A 112 -8.89 -9.60 3.14
CA ASP A 112 -10.16 -9.47 3.85
C ASP A 112 -10.61 -8.00 3.96
N GLY A 113 -9.67 -7.05 3.90
CA GLY A 113 -10.00 -5.64 3.69
C GLY A 113 -10.40 -5.33 2.24
N LEU A 114 -10.69 -4.05 1.94
CA LEU A 114 -10.99 -3.58 0.58
C LEU A 114 -12.16 -4.30 -0.11
N GLY A 115 -13.18 -4.72 0.64
CA GLY A 115 -14.37 -5.39 0.10
C GLY A 115 -14.21 -6.90 -0.13
N GLY A 116 -13.11 -7.50 0.34
CA GLY A 116 -12.87 -8.94 0.21
C GLY A 116 -12.39 -9.30 -1.19
N ARG A 117 -11.12 -9.66 -1.32
CA ARG A 117 -10.53 -10.09 -2.59
C ARG A 117 -9.69 -11.33 -2.39
N GLU A 118 -9.66 -12.20 -3.39
CA GLU A 118 -8.76 -13.33 -3.44
C GLU A 118 -7.98 -13.27 -4.75
N LEU A 119 -6.66 -13.44 -4.66
CA LEU A 119 -5.74 -13.46 -5.79
C LEU A 119 -4.96 -14.78 -5.76
N SER A 120 -4.77 -15.37 -6.94
CA SER A 120 -3.80 -16.45 -7.13
C SER A 120 -2.48 -15.82 -7.55
N LEU A 121 -1.42 -16.11 -6.80
CA LEU A 121 -0.07 -15.60 -7.04
C LEU A 121 0.80 -16.71 -7.60
N ASP A 122 1.71 -16.33 -8.50
CA ASP A 122 2.69 -17.20 -9.15
C ASP A 122 3.97 -16.39 -9.45
N PRO A 123 5.02 -16.99 -10.03
CA PRO A 123 6.27 -16.28 -10.29
C PRO A 123 6.18 -15.06 -11.21
N GLU A 124 5.12 -14.94 -12.00
CA GLU A 124 4.89 -13.80 -12.90
C GLU A 124 3.97 -12.74 -12.26
N SER A 125 3.17 -13.15 -11.26
CA SER A 125 2.13 -12.35 -10.62
C SER A 125 2.35 -12.23 -9.10
N PRO A 126 3.26 -11.35 -8.63
CA PRO A 126 3.50 -11.15 -7.21
C PRO A 126 2.34 -10.43 -6.51
N GLY A 127 2.19 -10.67 -5.20
CA GLY A 127 1.14 -10.05 -4.40
C GLY A 127 1.60 -8.75 -3.73
N ILE A 128 0.81 -7.68 -3.84
CA ILE A 128 1.07 -6.42 -3.13
C ILE A 128 0.26 -6.37 -1.84
N VAL A 129 0.97 -6.21 -0.72
CA VAL A 129 0.39 -6.06 0.62
C VAL A 129 0.31 -4.58 0.97
N VAL A 130 -0.93 -4.08 1.02
CA VAL A 130 -1.24 -2.69 1.37
C VAL A 130 -1.15 -2.48 2.89
N PRO A 131 -0.53 -1.38 3.38
CA PRO A 131 -0.43 -1.07 4.81
C PRO A 131 -1.76 -1.14 5.53
N GLU A 132 -1.80 -1.73 6.72
CA GLU A 132 -2.98 -1.75 7.61
C GLU A 132 -4.22 -2.48 7.05
N VAL A 133 -4.11 -3.12 5.87
CA VAL A 133 -5.19 -3.93 5.29
C VAL A 133 -5.05 -5.37 5.79
N LEU A 134 -6.13 -5.91 6.36
CA LEU A 134 -6.15 -7.30 6.82
C LEU A 134 -6.07 -8.26 5.64
N HIS A 135 -5.18 -9.24 5.77
CA HIS A 135 -4.96 -10.26 4.77
C HIS A 135 -4.35 -11.53 5.39
N HIS A 136 -4.34 -12.60 4.60
CA HIS A 136 -3.65 -13.85 4.89
C HIS A 136 -3.32 -14.60 3.60
N VAL A 137 -2.52 -15.67 3.72
CA VAL A 137 -2.17 -16.54 2.59
C VAL A 137 -2.42 -18.00 2.91
N ASP A 138 -2.77 -18.77 1.89
CA ASP A 138 -2.87 -20.22 1.91
C ASP A 138 -2.09 -20.82 0.73
N PRO A 139 -1.44 -21.98 0.89
CA PRO A 139 -0.83 -22.68 -0.24
C PRO A 139 -1.92 -23.19 -1.20
N ASP A 140 -1.66 -23.11 -2.50
CA ASP A 140 -2.50 -23.71 -3.54
C ASP A 140 -1.71 -24.82 -4.25
N GLY A 141 -1.43 -25.88 -3.49
CA GLY A 141 -0.46 -26.92 -3.86
C GLY A 141 0.97 -26.58 -3.45
N PRO A 142 1.98 -27.26 -4.04
CA PRO A 142 3.39 -26.97 -3.77
C PRO A 142 3.73 -25.53 -4.11
N VAL A 143 4.45 -24.85 -3.22
CA VAL A 143 4.81 -23.44 -3.41
C VAL A 143 6.17 -23.15 -2.79
N ARG A 144 6.89 -22.16 -3.33
CA ARG A 144 8.00 -21.50 -2.64
C ARG A 144 7.85 -20.01 -2.78
N PHE A 145 7.91 -19.26 -1.68
CA PHE A 145 7.75 -17.81 -1.71
C PHE A 145 8.46 -17.13 -0.54
N PHE A 146 8.59 -15.81 -0.60
CA PHE A 146 9.01 -14.99 0.55
C PHE A 146 8.25 -13.66 0.54
N VAL A 147 8.34 -12.93 1.65
CA VAL A 147 7.77 -11.57 1.75
C VAL A 147 8.91 -10.56 1.90
N GLU A 148 8.91 -9.55 1.04
CA GLU A 148 9.80 -8.39 1.12
C GLU A 148 9.03 -7.18 1.66
N PHE A 149 9.58 -6.50 2.65
CA PHE A 149 8.98 -5.32 3.27
C PHE A 149 9.66 -4.05 2.77
N ARG A 150 8.83 -3.08 2.41
CA ARG A 150 9.23 -1.80 1.82
C ARG A 150 8.62 -0.63 2.58
N ARG A 151 9.34 0.49 2.64
CA ARG A 151 8.88 1.77 3.22
C ARG A 151 9.58 2.94 2.54
N LYS A 152 9.13 4.18 2.78
CA LYS A 152 9.80 5.39 2.28
C LYS A 152 11.25 5.39 2.80
N GLY A 153 12.22 5.65 1.91
CA GLY A 153 13.62 5.85 2.31
C GLY A 153 13.70 7.02 3.31
N GLY A 154 14.43 6.81 4.41
CA GLY A 154 14.71 7.86 5.39
C GLY A 154 15.84 8.77 4.95
#